data_AF-A0A7X6NXN8-F1
#
_entry.id   AF-A0A7X6NXN8-F1
#
_cell.length_a   1.000
_cell.length_b   1.000
_cell.length_c   1.000
_cell.angle_alpha   90.00
_cell.angle_beta   90.00
_cell.angle_gamma   90.00
#
_symmetry.space_group_name_H-M   'P 1'
#
loop_
_entity.id
_entity.type
_entity.pdbx_description
1 polymer ?
#
loop_
_entity_poly.entity_id
_entity_poly.type
_entity_poly.pdbx_seq_one_letter_code
_entity_poly.pdbx_strand_id
1 'polypeptide(L)'
;VTKKSGIYEYILTRDEKYLNIRVFDDNMKREAFERQTGICVKCEEQFSIEEMAGDHIIPWSKGGKTTAENCQMLCTRCNAIKSNK
;
A
#
# COMPACT_ATOMS: atom_id res chain seq x y z
N VAL A 1 13.74 -1.67 -6.96
CA VAL A 1 13.31 -3.04 -7.34
C VAL A 1 13.53 -3.98 -6.18
N THR A 2 12.45 -4.42 -5.52
CA THR A 2 12.47 -5.15 -4.23
C THR A 2 12.52 -6.68 -4.37
N LYS A 3 12.48 -7.24 -5.59
CA LYS A 3 12.84 -8.64 -5.87
C LYS A 3 13.48 -8.76 -7.27
N LYS A 4 14.66 -9.36 -7.36
CA LYS A 4 15.39 -9.53 -8.64
C LYS A 4 14.77 -10.57 -9.59
N SER A 5 13.83 -11.37 -9.11
CA SER A 5 13.28 -12.52 -9.85
C SER A 5 12.42 -12.11 -11.05
N GLY A 6 11.64 -11.03 -10.97
CA GLY A 6 10.76 -10.59 -12.08
C GLY A 6 11.39 -9.55 -13.02
N ILE A 7 12.70 -9.30 -12.89
CA ILE A 7 13.41 -8.33 -13.73
C ILE A 7 13.47 -8.83 -15.19
N TYR A 8 13.68 -10.13 -15.40
CA TYR A 8 13.77 -10.69 -16.75
C TYR A 8 12.43 -10.63 -17.49
N GLU A 9 11.32 -10.98 -16.82
CA GLU A 9 9.99 -10.83 -17.42
C GLU A 9 9.66 -9.37 -17.73
N TYR A 10 10.05 -8.42 -16.88
CA TYR A 10 9.89 -6.99 -17.17
C TYR A 10 10.71 -6.56 -18.39
N ILE A 11 11.96 -6.99 -18.55
CA ILE A 11 12.78 -6.63 -19.71
C ILE A 11 12.15 -7.15 -21.02
N LEU A 12 11.54 -8.34 -20.99
CA LEU A 12 10.95 -8.97 -22.16
C LEU A 12 9.55 -8.44 -22.51
N THR A 13 8.74 -8.12 -21.50
CA THR A 13 7.32 -7.73 -21.68
C THR A 13 7.07 -6.24 -21.52
N ARG A 14 8.01 -5.52 -20.90
CA ARG A 14 7.87 -4.14 -20.38
C ARG A 14 6.69 -3.96 -19.42
N ASP A 15 6.18 -5.06 -18.85
CA ASP A 15 5.05 -5.01 -17.93
C ASP A 15 5.54 -4.86 -16.48
N GLU A 16 5.23 -3.71 -15.89
CA GLU A 16 5.69 -3.30 -14.57
C GLU A 16 5.20 -4.22 -13.44
N LYS A 17 4.17 -5.03 -13.69
CA LYS A 17 3.63 -5.99 -12.71
C LYS A 17 4.68 -7.00 -12.21
N TYR A 18 5.67 -7.33 -13.04
CA TYR A 18 6.71 -8.28 -12.70
C TYR A 18 7.74 -7.72 -11.70
N LEU A 19 7.86 -6.40 -11.58
CA LEU A 19 8.80 -5.76 -10.65
C LEU A 19 8.37 -5.87 -9.17
N ASN A 20 7.18 -6.43 -8.88
CA ASN A 20 6.67 -6.68 -7.52
C ASN A 20 6.78 -5.45 -6.59
N ILE A 21 6.54 -4.25 -7.14
CA ILE A 21 6.60 -3.00 -6.38
C ILE A 21 5.29 -2.86 -5.60
N ARG A 22 5.32 -3.31 -4.34
CA ARG A 22 4.19 -3.25 -3.39
C ARG A 22 4.26 -2.06 -2.44
N VAL A 23 5.27 -1.21 -2.61
CA VAL A 23 5.51 -0.05 -1.75
C VAL A 23 4.76 1.14 -2.35
N PHE A 24 3.91 1.77 -1.56
CA PHE A 24 3.27 3.04 -1.94
C PHE A 24 4.27 4.18 -1.83
N ASP A 25 4.25 5.09 -2.81
CA ASP A 25 4.98 6.36 -2.73
C ASP A 25 4.43 7.25 -1.62
N ASP A 26 5.27 8.11 -1.07
CA ASP A 26 4.87 9.00 0.03
C ASP A 26 3.79 10.00 -0.39
N ASN A 27 3.77 10.42 -1.66
CA ASN A 27 2.67 11.22 -2.20
C ASN A 27 1.34 10.45 -2.17
N MET A 28 1.33 9.16 -2.54
CA MET A 28 0.13 8.32 -2.50
C MET A 28 -0.37 8.12 -1.06
N LYS A 29 0.56 7.97 -0.10
CA LYS A 29 0.21 7.89 1.32
C LYS A 29 -0.39 9.18 1.84
N ARG A 30 0.15 10.34 1.46
CA ARG A 30 -0.41 11.66 1.82
C ARG A 30 -1.81 11.84 1.25
N GLU A 31 -2.00 11.55 -0.03
CA GLU A 31 -3.32 11.65 -0.66
C GLU A 31 -4.34 10.72 0.01
N ALA A 32 -3.94 9.49 0.36
CA ALA A 32 -4.78 8.59 1.15
C ALA A 32 -5.06 9.11 2.55
N PHE A 33 -4.06 9.68 3.23
CA PHE A 33 -4.18 10.26 4.56
C PHE A 33 -5.16 11.43 4.58
N GLU A 34 -5.04 12.35 3.62
CA GLU A 34 -5.93 13.51 3.47
C GLU A 34 -7.37 13.06 3.18
N ARG A 35 -7.57 12.08 2.28
CA ARG A 35 -8.89 11.50 2.01
C ARG A 35 -9.54 10.87 3.24
N GLN A 36 -8.73 10.28 4.14
CA GLN A 36 -9.18 9.66 5.38
C GLN A 36 -9.14 10.62 6.57
N THR A 37 -8.73 11.87 6.38
CA THR A 37 -8.54 12.87 7.45
C THR A 37 -7.65 12.40 8.60
N GLY A 38 -6.72 11.47 8.33
CA GLY A 38 -5.89 10.82 9.34
C GLY A 38 -6.63 9.85 10.28
N ILE A 39 -7.86 9.47 9.93
CA ILE A 39 -8.67 8.51 10.70
C ILE A 39 -8.41 7.11 10.19
N CYS A 40 -8.06 6.20 11.10
CA CYS A 40 -7.88 4.79 10.77
C CYS A 40 -9.24 4.11 10.55
N VAL A 41 -9.45 3.47 9.40
CA VAL A 41 -10.73 2.79 9.08
C VAL A 41 -11.05 1.59 10.00
N LYS A 42 -10.06 1.08 10.73
CA LYS A 42 -10.21 -0.09 11.62
C LYS A 42 -10.59 0.26 13.05
N CYS A 43 -10.01 1.32 13.60
CA CYS A 43 -10.21 1.72 14.99
C CYS A 43 -10.89 3.09 15.13
N GLU A 44 -11.14 3.79 14.02
CA GLU A 44 -11.84 5.08 13.96
C GLU A 44 -11.19 6.19 14.79
N GLU A 45 -9.93 5.99 15.18
CA GLU A 45 -9.10 6.98 15.88
C GLU A 45 -8.24 7.77 14.88
N GLN A 46 -7.94 9.02 15.25
CA GLN A 46 -7.09 9.92 14.49
C GLN A 46 -5.62 9.71 14.86
N PHE A 47 -4.75 9.61 13.84
CA PHE A 47 -3.31 9.42 14.00
C PHE A 47 -2.52 10.40 13.14
N SER A 48 -1.24 10.55 13.48
CA SER A 48 -0.29 11.28 12.64
C SER A 48 0.11 10.41 11.43
N ILE A 49 0.50 11.05 10.32
CA ILE A 49 0.92 10.33 9.11
C ILE A 49 2.08 9.35 9.36
N GLU A 50 2.96 9.66 10.32
CA GLU A 50 4.10 8.82 10.72
C GLU A 50 3.68 7.54 11.45
N GLU A 51 2.52 7.57 12.11
CA GLU A 51 1.98 6.45 12.88
C GLU A 51 1.06 5.56 12.03
N MET A 52 0.82 5.96 10.78
CA MET A 52 -0.04 5.26 9.83
C MET A 52 0.78 4.60 8.72
N ALA A 53 0.36 3.39 8.35
CA ALA A 53 0.91 2.65 7.24
C ALA A 53 -0.11 2.58 6.10
N GLY A 54 0.37 2.76 4.88
CA GLY A 54 -0.41 2.54 3.66
C GLY A 54 -0.55 1.04 3.40
N ASP A 55 -1.79 0.60 3.20
CA ASP A 55 -2.16 -0.78 2.94
C ASP A 55 -3.13 -0.87 1.75
N HIS A 56 -3.14 -2.01 1.05
CA HIS A 56 -3.99 -2.17 -0.13
C HIS A 56 -5.44 -2.50 0.27
N ILE A 57 -6.41 -1.72 -0.23
CA ILE A 57 -7.85 -2.01 -0.08
C ILE A 57 -8.18 -3.34 -0.78
N ILE A 58 -7.84 -3.42 -2.06
CA ILE A 58 -7.87 -4.65 -2.86
C ILE A 58 -6.48 -5.27 -2.76
N PRO A 59 -6.35 -6.47 -2.17
CA PRO A 59 -5.05 -7.13 -2.02
C PRO A 59 -4.34 -7.29 -3.36
N TRP A 60 -3.02 -7.13 -3.34
CA TRP A 60 -2.18 -7.34 -4.53
C TRP A 60 -2.38 -8.74 -5.15
N SER A 61 -2.61 -9.77 -4.32
CA SER A 61 -2.90 -11.14 -4.78
C SER A 61 -4.19 -11.26 -5.61
N LYS A 62 -5.13 -10.32 -5.47
CA LYS A 62 -6.37 -10.25 -6.26
C LYS A 62 -6.26 -9.30 -7.45
N GLY A 63 -5.04 -8.85 -7.81
CA GLY A 63 -4.81 -7.89 -8.88
C GLY A 63 -4.96 -6.42 -8.46
N GLY A 64 -4.97 -6.14 -7.15
CA GLY A 64 -4.96 -4.77 -6.64
C GLY A 64 -3.70 -4.02 -7.08
N LYS A 65 -3.89 -2.88 -7.74
CA LYS A 65 -2.78 -2.00 -8.18
C LYS A 65 -2.27 -1.15 -7.01
N THR A 66 -0.99 -0.79 -7.04
CA THR A 66 -0.40 0.16 -6.09
C THR A 66 -0.71 1.59 -6.57
N THR A 67 -1.93 2.06 -6.30
CA THR A 67 -2.39 3.41 -6.64
C THR A 67 -2.87 4.12 -5.37
N ALA A 68 -2.90 5.46 -5.39
CA ALA A 68 -3.47 6.24 -4.27
C ALA A 68 -4.90 5.79 -3.97
N GLU A 69 -5.73 5.57 -4.99
CA GLU A 69 -7.10 5.08 -4.83
C GLU A 69 -7.21 3.75 -4.06
N ASN A 70 -6.29 2.83 -4.31
CA ASN A 70 -6.24 1.52 -3.64
C ASN A 70 -5.42 1.54 -2.34
N CYS A 71 -4.89 2.70 -1.95
CA CYS A 71 -4.17 2.91 -0.70
C CYS A 71 -5.15 3.32 0.41
N GLN A 72 -5.17 2.54 1.49
CA GLN A 72 -5.86 2.84 2.74
C GLN A 72 -4.83 3.07 3.84
N MET A 73 -5.08 4.02 4.73
CA MET A 73 -4.17 4.33 5.83
C MET A 73 -4.68 3.61 7.08
N LEU A 74 -3.85 2.73 7.62
CA LEU A 74 -4.14 1.98 8.83
C LEU A 74 -3.16 2.38 9.93
N CYS A 75 -3.66 2.45 11.16
CA CYS A 75 -2.81 2.63 12.33
C CYS A 75 -1.76 1.51 12.38
N THR A 76 -0.52 1.79 12.81
CA THR A 76 0.57 0.78 12.84
C THR A 76 0.15 -0.50 13.57
N ARG A 77 -0.61 -0.38 14.66
CA ARG A 77 -1.18 -1.50 15.41
C ARG A 77 -2.20 -2.30 14.60
N CYS A 78 -3.11 -1.61 13.91
CA CYS A 78 -4.17 -2.19 13.09
C CYS A 78 -3.57 -2.93 11.89
N ASN A 79 -2.54 -2.33 11.29
CA ASN A 79 -1.79 -2.89 10.18
C ASN A 79 -1.02 -4.15 10.62
N ALA A 80 -0.37 -4.13 11.79
CA ALA A 80 0.32 -5.30 12.34
C ALA A 80 -0.64 -6.48 12.60
N ILE A 81 -1.85 -6.20 13.09
CA ILE A 81 -2.89 -7.24 13.27
C ILE A 81 -3.37 -7.79 11.93
N LYS A 82 -3.53 -6.93 10.91
CA LYS A 82 -3.98 -7.32 9.56
C LYS A 82 -2.91 -8.15 8.83
N SER A 83 -1.63 -7.81 8.97
CA SER A 83 -0.53 -8.53 8.31
C SER A 83 -0.30 -9.95 8.84
N ASN A 84 -0.79 -10.27 10.04
CA ASN A 84 -0.74 -11.61 10.64
C ASN A 84 -1.97 -12.48 10.30
N LYS A 85 -2.75 -12.10 9.29
CA LYS A 85 -3.92 -12.82 8.79
C LYS A 85 -3.92 -12.89 7.27
#